data_AF-A0A563D351-F1
#
_entry.id   AF-A0A563D351-F1
#
_cell.length_a   1.000
_cell.length_b   1.000
_cell.length_c   1.000
_cell.angle_alpha   90.00
_cell.angle_beta   90.00
_cell.angle_gamma   90.00
#
_symmetry.space_group_name_H-M   'P 1'
#
loop_
_entity.id
_entity.type
_entity.pdbx_description
1 polymer ?
#
loop_
_entity_poly.entity_id
_entity_poly.type
_entity_poly.pdbx_seq_one_letter_code
_entity_poly.pdbx_strand_id
1 'polypeptide(L)'
;MTDKLNDKCGNGKSEEARPEDGRLHEAGVEESLGSLAEFAAILLRNMESSGNLDGTDSFDTVFSQSKQETYFHQDVAKALGKLRERMTNIDDTSVILYPGSNSDETFASVFGSGVIHVDPDEHAMDVMREKGYNVAEMTIEEYVSNMPEEGRVDVVFSYNSGLVPQELLDKISAGCYVIANNWHGSANDLSNNLNFTLVCAIDPESKSGEIINKEGAQAALGTTTTKSGNMDIDIEKNPNTLWLFEKNDESAAE
;
A
#
# COMPACT_ATOMS: atom_id res chain seq x y z
N MET A 1 -43.67 -28.76 41.80
CA MET A 1 -43.31 -29.02 43.22
C MET A 1 -41.80 -28.87 43.30
N THR A 2 -41.20 -27.94 44.04
CA THR A 2 -41.67 -26.81 44.89
C THR A 2 -40.83 -25.57 44.55
N ASP A 3 -41.27 -24.30 44.67
CA ASP A 3 -41.50 -23.53 45.92
C ASP A 3 -40.29 -23.57 46.89
N LYS A 4 -39.75 -22.47 47.45
CA LYS A 4 -40.09 -21.02 47.37
C LYS A 4 -39.00 -20.10 48.02
N LEU A 5 -39.28 -18.79 48.11
CA LEU A 5 -38.64 -17.68 48.89
C LEU A 5 -37.45 -16.95 48.20
N ASN A 6 -37.30 -15.61 48.15
CA ASN A 6 -37.52 -14.47 49.09
C ASN A 6 -36.49 -14.42 50.24
N ASP A 7 -35.91 -13.30 50.71
CA ASP A 7 -36.16 -11.83 50.65
C ASP A 7 -34.79 -11.09 50.85
N LYS A 8 -34.55 -9.75 50.77
CA LYS A 8 -35.29 -8.49 50.47
C LYS A 8 -34.25 -7.42 50.02
N CYS A 9 -34.53 -6.56 49.02
CA CYS A 9 -35.03 -5.16 49.10
C CYS A 9 -34.12 -4.11 49.79
N GLY A 10 -33.73 -3.08 49.03
CA GLY A 10 -33.17 -1.79 49.49
C GLY A 10 -33.61 -0.67 48.53
N ASN A 11 -34.05 0.49 49.05
CA ASN A 11 -34.84 1.50 48.32
C ASN A 11 -34.15 2.88 48.36
N GLY A 12 -34.13 3.63 47.24
CA GLY A 12 -33.13 4.71 47.06
C GLY A 12 -33.41 5.93 46.16
N LYS A 13 -34.64 6.12 45.65
CA LYS A 13 -35.12 7.30 44.88
C LYS A 13 -34.53 7.59 43.48
N SER A 14 -35.43 8.03 42.62
CA SER A 14 -35.23 8.66 41.30
C SER A 14 -35.18 10.19 41.40
N GLU A 15 -34.55 10.85 40.43
CA GLU A 15 -34.89 12.23 40.06
C GLU A 15 -34.65 12.41 38.54
N GLU A 16 -35.63 12.98 37.82
CA GLU A 16 -35.53 13.22 36.38
C GLU A 16 -34.96 14.63 36.10
N ALA A 17 -34.07 14.74 35.11
CA ALA A 17 -33.70 16.01 34.50
C ALA A 17 -33.71 15.85 32.97
N ARG A 18 -34.24 16.86 32.27
CA ARG A 18 -34.34 16.92 30.81
C ARG A 18 -33.13 17.63 30.18
N PRO A 19 -32.87 17.46 28.86
CA PRO A 19 -31.65 17.93 28.24
C PRO A 19 -31.60 19.46 28.08
N GLU A 20 -30.40 19.99 28.15
CA GLU A 20 -30.00 21.34 27.73
C GLU A 20 -28.76 21.21 26.83
N ASP A 21 -28.55 22.17 25.94
CA ASP A 21 -27.62 22.06 24.80
C ASP A 21 -26.13 22.15 25.17
N GLY A 22 -25.28 21.71 24.21
CA GLY A 22 -24.08 22.51 23.91
C GLY A 22 -22.72 21.81 23.93
N ARG A 23 -22.50 20.81 23.06
CA ARG A 23 -21.47 20.85 21.99
C ARG A 23 -21.25 19.49 21.33
N LEU A 24 -21.14 19.50 20.01
CA LEU A 24 -20.46 18.43 19.27
C LEU A 24 -18.99 18.43 19.70
N HIS A 25 -18.52 17.30 20.25
CA HIS A 25 -17.10 17.00 20.23
C HIS A 25 -16.80 16.35 18.89
N GLU A 26 -16.39 17.17 17.92
CA GLU A 26 -15.72 16.67 16.72
C GLU A 26 -14.45 15.96 17.19
N ALA A 27 -14.44 14.63 17.08
CA ALA A 27 -13.22 13.86 17.22
C ALA A 27 -12.36 14.17 16.00
N GLY A 28 -11.41 15.08 16.17
CA GLY A 28 -10.52 15.52 15.10
C GLY A 28 -9.75 14.34 14.53
N VAL A 29 -10.11 13.94 13.32
CA VAL A 29 -9.26 13.08 12.49
C VAL A 29 -8.12 13.97 12.01
N GLU A 30 -6.98 13.90 12.70
CA GLU A 30 -5.72 14.46 12.17
C GLU A 30 -5.26 13.55 11.02
N GLU A 31 -5.82 13.77 9.83
CA GLU A 31 -5.36 13.10 8.62
C GLU A 31 -3.88 13.40 8.38
N SER A 32 -3.08 12.35 8.19
CA SER A 32 -1.63 12.43 8.02
C SER A 32 -1.24 12.87 6.61
N LEU A 33 -1.70 14.06 6.20
CA LEU A 33 -1.32 14.75 4.96
C LEU A 33 0.13 15.31 5.01
N GLY A 34 0.87 15.02 6.08
CA GLY A 34 2.14 15.66 6.44
C GLY A 34 3.35 15.33 5.56
N SER A 35 3.33 14.23 4.80
CA SER A 35 4.48 13.85 3.96
C SER A 35 4.45 14.52 2.57
N LEU A 36 3.32 14.42 1.86
CA LEU A 36 3.22 14.85 0.46
C LEU A 36 3.34 16.38 0.31
N ALA A 37 2.74 17.14 1.23
CA ALA A 37 2.79 18.60 1.22
C ALA A 37 4.21 19.14 1.50
N GLU A 38 4.98 18.52 2.41
CA GLU A 38 6.37 18.91 2.64
C GLU A 38 7.28 18.57 1.46
N PHE A 39 7.13 17.40 0.83
CA PHE A 39 7.88 17.05 -0.37
C PHE A 39 7.56 17.97 -1.56
N ALA A 40 6.29 18.33 -1.77
CA ALA A 40 5.90 19.33 -2.76
C ALA A 40 6.53 20.71 -2.46
N ALA A 41 6.55 21.14 -1.20
CA ALA A 41 7.18 22.39 -0.77
C ALA A 41 8.72 22.38 -0.84
N ILE A 42 9.37 21.20 -0.90
CA ILE A 42 10.80 21.05 -1.18
C ILE A 42 11.06 21.14 -2.69
N LEU A 43 10.25 20.47 -3.52
CA LEU A 43 10.34 20.54 -4.98
C LEU A 43 10.15 21.97 -5.49
N LEU A 44 9.12 22.69 -5.02
CA LEU A 44 8.86 24.09 -5.39
C LEU A 44 10.05 25.00 -5.12
N ARG A 45 10.64 24.93 -3.90
CA ARG A 45 11.82 25.73 -3.54
C ARG A 45 13.06 25.41 -4.39
N ASN A 46 13.22 24.17 -4.83
CA ASN A 46 14.29 23.80 -5.76
C ASN A 46 14.06 24.36 -7.17
N MET A 47 12.80 24.47 -7.62
CA MET A 47 12.47 25.09 -8.90
C MET A 47 12.64 26.62 -8.87
N GLU A 48 12.23 27.31 -7.80
CA GLU A 48 12.49 28.75 -7.60
C GLU A 48 13.99 29.07 -7.65
N SER A 49 14.82 28.24 -7.02
CA SER A 49 16.29 28.35 -7.03
C SER A 49 16.91 28.25 -8.43
N SER A 50 16.22 27.62 -9.40
CA SER A 50 16.71 27.46 -10.78
C SER A 50 16.58 28.73 -11.64
N GLY A 51 15.85 29.75 -11.17
CA GLY A 51 15.81 31.08 -11.79
C GLY A 51 15.07 31.18 -13.13
N ASN A 52 14.25 30.18 -13.49
CA ASN A 52 13.56 30.12 -14.77
C ASN A 52 12.04 30.39 -14.65
N LEU A 53 11.68 31.60 -14.22
CA LEU A 53 10.31 32.12 -14.18
C LEU A 53 10.25 33.54 -14.79
N ASP A 54 10.05 33.60 -16.10
CA ASP A 54 9.50 34.76 -16.81
C ASP A 54 8.37 34.26 -17.72
N GLY A 55 7.32 35.07 -17.87
CA GLY A 55 6.03 34.66 -18.48
C GLY A 55 5.00 34.18 -17.45
N THR A 56 3.91 34.93 -17.31
CA THR A 56 2.79 34.64 -16.40
C THR A 56 1.69 33.82 -17.08
N ASP A 57 2.03 32.63 -17.59
CA ASP A 57 1.03 31.66 -18.05
C ASP A 57 0.56 30.82 -16.85
N SER A 58 -0.77 30.66 -16.68
CA SER A 58 -1.32 30.10 -15.43
C SER A 58 -0.97 28.63 -15.24
N PHE A 59 -0.68 28.25 -13.99
CA PHE A 59 -0.57 26.84 -13.56
C PHE A 59 -1.83 26.03 -13.88
N ASP A 60 -3.01 26.67 -13.93
CA ASP A 60 -4.27 26.05 -14.39
C ASP A 60 -4.14 25.43 -15.79
N THR A 61 -3.28 25.98 -16.64
CA THR A 61 -3.05 25.52 -18.02
C THR A 61 -2.19 24.26 -18.08
N VAL A 62 -1.34 24.02 -17.07
CA VAL A 62 -0.47 22.84 -16.99
C VAL A 62 -1.21 21.64 -16.39
N PHE A 63 -2.19 21.89 -15.52
CA PHE A 63 -3.17 20.88 -15.07
C PHE A 63 -4.34 20.68 -16.06
N SER A 64 -4.32 21.33 -17.22
CA SER A 64 -5.42 21.26 -18.19
C SER A 64 -5.28 20.07 -19.15
N GLN A 65 -5.90 18.95 -18.77
CA GLN A 65 -6.27 17.85 -19.68
C GLN A 65 -5.15 17.21 -20.52
N SER A 66 -3.93 17.10 -19.98
CA SER A 66 -3.08 15.98 -20.36
C SER A 66 -3.78 14.69 -19.90
N LYS A 67 -4.33 13.88 -20.81
CA LYS A 67 -4.66 12.49 -20.49
C LYS A 67 -3.40 11.85 -19.87
N GLN A 68 -3.49 11.23 -18.69
CA GLN A 68 -2.45 10.30 -18.26
C GLN A 68 -2.43 9.18 -19.30
N GLU A 69 -1.40 9.13 -20.13
CA GLU A 69 -1.10 7.91 -20.86
C GLU A 69 -0.57 6.89 -19.85
N THR A 70 -0.99 5.64 -20.00
CA THR A 70 -0.41 4.52 -19.25
C THR A 70 1.11 4.48 -19.38
N TYR A 71 1.80 4.13 -18.31
CA TYR A 71 3.25 3.98 -18.32
C TYR A 71 3.69 2.53 -18.06
N PHE A 72 4.96 2.26 -18.35
CA PHE A 72 5.55 0.93 -18.31
C PHE A 72 7.03 1.00 -17.95
N HIS A 73 7.42 0.29 -16.88
CA HIS A 73 8.77 0.24 -16.34
C HIS A 73 9.47 -1.05 -16.77
N GLN A 74 10.16 -1.03 -17.92
CA GLN A 74 10.76 -2.22 -18.54
C GLN A 74 11.66 -3.04 -17.59
N ASP A 75 12.51 -2.40 -16.80
CA ASP A 75 13.40 -3.10 -15.87
C ASP A 75 12.65 -3.67 -14.63
N VAL A 76 11.57 -3.02 -14.20
CA VAL A 76 10.67 -3.52 -13.14
C VAL A 76 9.88 -4.74 -13.65
N ALA A 77 9.34 -4.72 -14.86
CA ALA A 77 8.71 -5.90 -15.48
C ALA A 77 9.68 -7.09 -15.61
N LYS A 78 10.92 -6.82 -16.01
CA LYS A 78 12.01 -7.82 -16.08
C LYS A 78 12.39 -8.38 -14.71
N ALA A 79 12.35 -7.56 -13.65
CA ALA A 79 12.57 -7.99 -12.28
C ALA A 79 11.40 -8.83 -11.74
N LEU A 80 10.16 -8.35 -11.93
CA LEU A 80 8.92 -9.05 -11.62
C LEU A 80 8.84 -10.43 -12.29
N GLY A 81 9.27 -10.56 -13.55
CA GLY A 81 9.32 -11.86 -14.25
C GLY A 81 10.15 -12.91 -13.50
N LYS A 82 11.32 -12.51 -12.96
CA LYS A 82 12.19 -13.39 -12.16
C LYS A 82 11.64 -13.69 -10.76
N LEU A 83 10.74 -12.86 -10.23
CA LEU A 83 9.99 -13.17 -9.02
C LEU A 83 8.82 -14.13 -9.34
N ARG A 84 8.10 -13.90 -10.44
CA ARG A 84 7.00 -14.75 -10.94
C ARG A 84 7.43 -16.20 -11.16
N GLU A 85 8.65 -16.42 -11.67
CA GLU A 85 9.28 -17.75 -11.82
C GLU A 85 9.41 -18.55 -10.51
N ARG A 86 9.39 -17.89 -9.34
CA ARG A 86 9.46 -18.53 -8.02
C ARG A 86 8.09 -18.89 -7.43
N MET A 87 7.02 -18.28 -7.94
CA MET A 87 5.65 -18.37 -7.42
C MET A 87 4.91 -19.54 -8.06
N THR A 88 5.31 -20.77 -7.73
CA THR A 88 4.91 -22.00 -8.44
C THR A 88 3.47 -22.46 -8.20
N ASN A 89 2.81 -21.89 -7.18
CA ASN A 89 1.41 -22.08 -6.79
C ASN A 89 0.46 -21.01 -7.35
N ILE A 90 0.96 -19.99 -8.04
CA ILE A 90 0.15 -18.92 -8.65
C ILE A 90 -0.20 -19.31 -10.08
N ASP A 91 -1.48 -19.20 -10.47
CA ASP A 91 -2.02 -19.56 -11.78
C ASP A 91 -3.12 -18.58 -12.26
N ASP A 92 -3.77 -18.88 -13.39
CA ASP A 92 -4.80 -18.03 -14.02
C ASP A 92 -6.08 -17.87 -13.17
N THR A 93 -6.19 -18.55 -12.02
CA THR A 93 -7.29 -18.45 -11.04
C THR A 93 -6.91 -17.71 -9.75
N SER A 94 -5.66 -17.27 -9.63
CA SER A 94 -5.17 -16.51 -8.47
C SER A 94 -5.75 -15.10 -8.42
N VAL A 95 -6.17 -14.66 -7.23
CA VAL A 95 -6.61 -13.27 -7.01
C VAL A 95 -5.37 -12.39 -6.81
N ILE A 96 -5.13 -11.46 -7.73
CA ILE A 96 -3.91 -10.66 -7.78
C ILE A 96 -4.27 -9.16 -7.73
N LEU A 97 -3.78 -8.44 -6.72
CA LEU A 97 -4.08 -7.03 -6.50
C LEU A 97 -2.84 -6.13 -6.72
N TYR A 98 -3.09 -4.96 -7.30
CA TYR A 98 -2.12 -3.86 -7.41
C TYR A 98 -2.74 -2.60 -6.78
N PRO A 99 -2.59 -2.39 -5.45
CA PRO A 99 -2.96 -1.14 -4.79
C PRO A 99 -2.08 0.03 -5.24
N GLY A 100 -2.65 1.22 -5.36
CA GLY A 100 -1.93 2.45 -5.72
C GLY A 100 -1.28 2.40 -7.11
N SER A 101 -1.84 1.62 -8.03
CA SER A 101 -1.21 1.31 -9.32
C SER A 101 -1.17 2.48 -10.29
N ASN A 102 -2.00 3.51 -10.08
CA ASN A 102 -2.36 4.53 -11.05
C ASN A 102 -2.58 3.90 -12.45
N SER A 103 -1.95 4.44 -13.50
CA SER A 103 -1.99 3.93 -14.86
C SER A 103 -0.77 3.05 -15.26
N ASP A 104 -0.17 2.33 -14.30
CA ASP A 104 0.97 1.43 -14.55
C ASP A 104 0.57 0.07 -15.15
N GLU A 105 1.02 -0.24 -16.36
CA GLU A 105 0.83 -1.56 -17.00
C GLU A 105 1.86 -2.61 -16.55
N THR A 106 2.93 -2.21 -15.85
CA THR A 106 4.11 -3.04 -15.61
C THR A 106 3.79 -4.38 -14.96
N PHE A 107 2.95 -4.40 -13.92
CA PHE A 107 2.62 -5.64 -13.21
C PHE A 107 1.70 -6.55 -14.03
N ALA A 108 0.66 -6.01 -14.67
CA ALA A 108 -0.24 -6.75 -15.54
C ALA A 108 0.45 -7.29 -16.81
N SER A 109 1.54 -6.68 -17.25
CA SER A 109 2.36 -7.23 -18.35
C SER A 109 3.05 -8.57 -18.02
N VAL A 110 3.24 -8.87 -16.72
CA VAL A 110 3.93 -10.07 -16.22
C VAL A 110 2.95 -11.08 -15.62
N PHE A 111 1.95 -10.59 -14.87
CA PHE A 111 0.95 -11.41 -14.19
C PHE A 111 -0.36 -11.57 -14.97
N GLY A 112 -0.46 -10.93 -16.15
CA GLY A 112 -1.59 -11.00 -17.06
C GLY A 112 -2.70 -9.99 -16.76
N SER A 113 -3.69 -9.88 -17.65
CA SER A 113 -4.85 -8.98 -17.50
C SER A 113 -5.83 -9.40 -16.39
N GLY A 114 -5.52 -10.44 -15.61
CA GLY A 114 -6.26 -10.82 -14.41
C GLY A 114 -6.00 -9.89 -13.23
N VAL A 115 -4.84 -9.20 -13.20
CA VAL A 115 -4.46 -8.21 -12.19
C VAL A 115 -5.59 -7.19 -11.99
N ILE A 116 -6.00 -7.01 -10.73
CA ILE A 116 -6.96 -6.00 -10.31
C ILE A 116 -6.18 -4.76 -9.84
N HIS A 117 -6.28 -3.70 -10.62
CA HIS A 117 -5.75 -2.38 -10.28
C HIS A 117 -6.70 -1.70 -9.28
N VAL A 118 -6.18 -1.21 -8.16
CA VAL A 118 -6.98 -0.58 -7.09
C VAL A 118 -6.41 0.80 -6.80
N ASP A 119 -7.13 1.85 -7.17
CA ASP A 119 -6.67 3.24 -7.06
C ASP A 119 -7.86 4.22 -7.00
N PRO A 120 -7.83 5.28 -6.17
CA PRO A 120 -8.87 6.31 -6.15
C PRO A 120 -8.78 7.35 -7.29
N ASP A 121 -7.74 7.34 -8.13
CA ASP A 121 -7.65 8.22 -9.31
C ASP A 121 -8.62 7.77 -10.43
N GLU A 122 -9.82 8.39 -10.47
CA GLU A 122 -10.84 8.21 -11.51
C GLU A 122 -10.24 8.26 -12.92
N HIS A 123 -9.33 9.20 -13.21
CA HIS A 123 -8.78 9.38 -14.54
C HIS A 123 -7.80 8.26 -14.92
N ALA A 124 -6.93 7.85 -13.99
CA ALA A 124 -6.06 6.70 -14.21
C ALA A 124 -6.85 5.40 -14.37
N MET A 125 -7.88 5.19 -13.55
CA MET A 125 -8.74 4.00 -13.62
C MET A 125 -9.56 3.97 -14.91
N ASP A 126 -10.06 5.11 -15.41
CA ASP A 126 -10.72 5.20 -16.72
C ASP A 126 -9.78 4.81 -17.87
N VAL A 127 -8.52 5.24 -17.83
CA VAL A 127 -7.52 4.90 -18.86
C VAL A 127 -7.16 3.41 -18.84
N MET A 128 -7.03 2.80 -17.66
CA MET A 128 -6.81 1.35 -17.52
C MET A 128 -8.05 0.54 -17.96
N ARG A 129 -9.25 1.07 -17.71
CA ARG A 129 -10.55 0.53 -18.12
C ARG A 129 -10.78 0.63 -19.64
N GLU A 130 -10.39 1.73 -20.29
CA GLU A 130 -10.39 1.89 -21.77
C GLU A 130 -9.55 0.79 -22.45
N LYS A 131 -8.51 0.28 -21.78
CA LYS A 131 -7.64 -0.81 -22.26
C LYS A 131 -8.10 -2.22 -21.89
N GLY A 132 -9.12 -2.36 -21.03
CA GLY A 132 -9.67 -3.66 -20.63
C GLY A 132 -8.92 -4.36 -19.50
N TYR A 133 -8.20 -3.63 -18.64
CA TYR A 133 -7.71 -4.15 -17.36
C TYR A 133 -8.86 -4.23 -16.33
N ASN A 134 -8.73 -5.11 -15.34
CA ASN A 134 -9.63 -5.12 -14.19
C ASN A 134 -9.27 -3.93 -13.28
N VAL A 135 -10.24 -3.08 -12.97
CA VAL A 135 -10.05 -1.89 -12.13
C VAL A 135 -11.07 -1.84 -10.99
N ALA A 136 -10.64 -1.33 -9.84
CA ALA A 136 -11.49 -0.94 -8.72
C ALA A 136 -11.14 0.50 -8.31
N GLU A 137 -12.06 1.41 -8.59
CA GLU A 137 -11.93 2.85 -8.40
C GLU A 137 -12.35 3.21 -6.96
N MET A 138 -11.40 3.09 -6.02
CA MET A 138 -11.58 3.19 -4.57
C MET A 138 -10.23 3.10 -3.86
N THR A 139 -10.17 3.38 -2.55
CA THR A 139 -8.94 3.06 -1.77
C THR A 139 -8.80 1.56 -1.53
N ILE A 140 -7.61 1.10 -1.15
CA ILE A 140 -7.38 -0.33 -0.87
C ILE A 140 -8.10 -0.78 0.42
N GLU A 141 -8.25 0.11 1.39
CA GLU A 141 -9.03 -0.10 2.62
C GLU A 141 -10.52 -0.27 2.30
N GLU A 142 -11.06 0.55 1.39
CA GLU A 142 -12.44 0.42 0.89
C GLU A 142 -12.61 -0.89 0.11
N TYR A 143 -11.67 -1.24 -0.77
CA TYR A 143 -11.71 -2.50 -1.52
C TYR A 143 -11.77 -3.72 -0.57
N VAL A 144 -10.87 -3.77 0.41
CA VAL A 144 -10.79 -4.86 1.39
C VAL A 144 -12.01 -4.90 2.31
N SER A 145 -12.54 -3.74 2.71
CA SER A 145 -13.79 -3.63 3.48
C SER A 145 -15.02 -4.13 2.71
N ASN A 146 -14.97 -4.12 1.38
CA ASN A 146 -16.01 -4.66 0.50
C ASN A 146 -15.75 -6.14 0.09
N MET A 147 -14.61 -6.74 0.45
CA MET A 147 -14.38 -8.16 0.22
C MET A 147 -15.26 -9.02 1.14
N PRO A 148 -15.78 -10.17 0.68
CA PRO A 148 -16.47 -11.11 1.55
C PRO A 148 -15.55 -11.66 2.64
N GLU A 149 -16.11 -12.20 3.72
CA GLU A 149 -15.36 -12.75 4.86
C GLU A 149 -14.40 -13.86 4.39
N GLU A 150 -14.90 -14.75 3.54
CA GLU A 150 -14.19 -15.83 2.85
C GLU A 150 -13.36 -15.39 1.62
N GLY A 151 -13.32 -14.09 1.31
CA GLY A 151 -12.50 -13.56 0.23
C GLY A 151 -11.00 -13.74 0.51
N ARG A 152 -10.23 -14.07 -0.53
CA ARG A 152 -8.77 -14.28 -0.44
C ARG A 152 -8.01 -13.45 -1.47
N VAL A 153 -6.71 -13.27 -1.22
CA VAL A 153 -5.72 -12.72 -2.15
C VAL A 153 -4.54 -13.68 -2.24
N ASP A 154 -4.01 -13.84 -3.44
CA ASP A 154 -2.95 -14.79 -3.75
C ASP A 154 -1.63 -14.09 -4.18
N VAL A 155 -1.68 -12.84 -4.70
CA VAL A 155 -0.52 -11.94 -4.78
C VAL A 155 -0.93 -10.48 -4.54
N VAL A 156 -0.14 -9.73 -3.77
CA VAL A 156 -0.21 -8.25 -3.70
C VAL A 156 1.09 -7.64 -4.23
N PHE A 157 1.01 -6.59 -5.05
CA PHE A 157 2.17 -5.75 -5.43
C PHE A 157 2.08 -4.37 -4.79
N SER A 158 2.86 -4.17 -3.73
CA SER A 158 3.01 -2.89 -3.02
C SER A 158 4.16 -2.11 -3.64
N TYR A 159 3.87 -1.30 -4.66
CA TYR A 159 4.89 -0.54 -5.39
C TYR A 159 4.55 0.95 -5.37
N ASN A 160 5.30 1.71 -4.54
CA ASN A 160 5.05 3.13 -4.25
C ASN A 160 3.64 3.43 -3.70
N SER A 161 2.93 2.41 -3.21
CA SER A 161 1.50 2.45 -2.84
C SER A 161 1.22 2.73 -1.36
N GLY A 162 2.25 3.00 -0.55
CA GLY A 162 2.14 3.15 0.90
C GLY A 162 2.52 1.88 1.67
N LEU A 163 2.01 1.70 2.88
CA LEU A 163 2.05 0.44 3.61
C LEU A 163 0.88 -0.46 3.18
N VAL A 164 0.99 -1.77 3.40
CA VAL A 164 -0.10 -2.71 3.10
C VAL A 164 -1.01 -2.82 4.34
N PRO A 165 -2.33 -2.53 4.27
CA PRO A 165 -3.21 -2.64 5.43
C PRO A 165 -3.20 -4.06 6.03
N GLN A 166 -3.30 -4.18 7.36
CA GLN A 166 -3.29 -5.49 8.03
C GLN A 166 -4.49 -6.34 7.59
N GLU A 167 -5.63 -5.70 7.35
CA GLU A 167 -6.85 -6.32 6.83
C GLU A 167 -6.64 -6.93 5.43
N LEU A 168 -5.73 -6.38 4.62
CA LEU A 168 -5.31 -6.98 3.34
C LEU A 168 -4.34 -8.14 3.58
N LEU A 169 -3.36 -7.97 4.47
CA LEU A 169 -2.39 -9.01 4.82
C LEU A 169 -3.07 -10.27 5.39
N ASP A 170 -4.15 -10.11 6.15
CA ASP A 170 -4.97 -11.19 6.70
C ASP A 170 -5.82 -11.90 5.63
N LYS A 171 -6.06 -11.27 4.47
CA LYS A 171 -6.71 -11.90 3.30
C LYS A 171 -5.74 -12.71 2.44
N ILE A 172 -4.42 -12.64 2.69
CA ILE A 172 -3.43 -13.38 1.89
C ILE A 172 -3.37 -14.84 2.34
N SER A 173 -3.59 -15.76 1.40
CA SER A 173 -3.51 -17.20 1.62
C SER A 173 -2.13 -17.65 2.15
N ALA A 174 -2.06 -18.69 2.97
CA ALA A 174 -0.77 -19.30 3.34
C ALA A 174 0.01 -19.78 2.09
N GLY A 175 1.31 -19.49 2.03
CA GLY A 175 2.16 -19.75 0.86
C GLY A 175 1.95 -18.80 -0.32
N CYS A 176 1.09 -17.78 -0.19
CA CYS A 176 0.90 -16.72 -1.18
C CYS A 176 1.71 -15.46 -0.81
N TYR A 177 1.78 -14.49 -1.72
CA TYR A 177 2.92 -13.54 -1.74
C TYR A 177 2.55 -12.06 -1.63
N VAL A 178 3.47 -11.29 -1.04
CA VAL A 178 3.57 -9.84 -1.24
C VAL A 178 4.89 -9.54 -1.94
N ILE A 179 4.84 -8.82 -3.05
CA ILE A 179 6.00 -8.14 -3.63
C ILE A 179 5.92 -6.69 -3.14
N ALA A 180 6.96 -6.21 -2.46
CA ALA A 180 6.99 -4.83 -1.96
C ALA A 180 8.29 -4.12 -2.31
N ASN A 181 8.20 -2.83 -2.66
CA ASN A 181 9.38 -1.95 -2.62
C ASN A 181 9.44 -1.18 -1.29
N ASN A 182 10.50 -0.39 -1.11
CA ASN A 182 10.76 0.29 0.16
C ASN A 182 10.64 1.82 0.09
N TRP A 183 10.15 2.39 -1.02
CA TRP A 183 9.96 3.86 -1.18
C TRP A 183 9.06 4.49 -0.09
N HIS A 184 8.05 3.73 0.38
CA HIS A 184 7.20 4.11 1.52
C HIS A 184 7.33 3.14 2.70
N GLY A 185 8.48 2.49 2.87
CA GLY A 185 8.77 1.61 4.02
C GLY A 185 8.08 0.23 3.99
N SER A 186 7.28 -0.10 2.97
CA SER A 186 6.47 -1.32 2.93
C SER A 186 7.29 -2.62 3.07
N ALA A 187 8.45 -2.72 2.42
CA ALA A 187 9.33 -3.87 2.59
C ALA A 187 9.96 -3.95 4.00
N ASN A 188 10.25 -2.82 4.65
CA ASN A 188 10.70 -2.79 6.04
C ASN A 188 9.59 -3.19 7.03
N ASP A 189 8.36 -2.73 6.82
CA ASP A 189 7.20 -3.11 7.63
C ASP A 189 6.90 -4.62 7.54
N LEU A 190 6.80 -5.15 6.32
CA LEU A 190 6.63 -6.60 6.08
C LEU A 190 7.76 -7.45 6.67
N SER A 191 8.99 -6.93 6.70
CA SER A 191 10.12 -7.62 7.34
C SER A 191 10.07 -7.64 8.87
N ASN A 192 9.21 -6.84 9.50
CA ASN A 192 8.94 -6.91 10.94
C ASN A 192 7.67 -7.74 11.25
N ASN A 193 6.84 -8.03 10.25
CA ASN A 193 5.60 -8.79 10.42
C ASN A 193 5.87 -10.30 10.51
N LEU A 194 5.64 -10.88 11.70
CA LEU A 194 5.88 -12.30 11.98
C LEU A 194 5.03 -13.27 11.15
N ASN A 195 3.95 -12.79 10.52
CA ASN A 195 3.12 -13.59 9.63
C ASN A 195 3.72 -13.76 8.22
N PHE A 196 4.84 -13.09 7.92
CA PHE A 196 5.51 -13.17 6.62
C PHE A 196 6.97 -13.60 6.74
N THR A 197 7.46 -14.28 5.70
CA THR A 197 8.86 -14.65 5.53
C THR A 197 9.43 -13.95 4.31
N LEU A 198 10.51 -13.17 4.49
CA LEU A 198 11.32 -12.71 3.37
C LEU A 198 11.97 -13.91 2.65
N VAL A 199 11.72 -14.02 1.34
CA VAL A 199 12.22 -15.09 0.47
C VAL A 199 13.48 -14.65 -0.27
N CYS A 200 13.41 -13.53 -0.98
CA CYS A 200 14.50 -12.96 -1.76
C CYS A 200 14.20 -11.51 -2.15
N ALA A 201 15.13 -10.84 -2.83
CA ALA A 201 14.90 -9.53 -3.44
C ALA A 201 15.55 -9.42 -4.82
N ILE A 202 15.21 -8.38 -5.57
CA ILE A 202 15.84 -8.02 -6.84
C ILE A 202 15.81 -6.51 -7.02
N ASP A 203 16.97 -5.94 -7.31
CA ASP A 203 17.12 -4.56 -7.76
C ASP A 203 16.81 -4.49 -9.27
N PRO A 204 15.77 -3.78 -9.73
CA PRO A 204 15.47 -3.61 -11.15
C PRO A 204 16.60 -2.94 -11.94
N GLU A 205 17.28 -1.97 -11.33
CA GLU A 205 18.36 -1.18 -11.96
C GLU A 205 19.69 -1.96 -12.03
N SER A 206 19.78 -3.09 -11.32
CA SER A 206 20.97 -3.94 -11.30
C SER A 206 21.32 -4.46 -12.70
N LYS A 207 22.57 -4.23 -13.10
CA LYS A 207 23.12 -4.71 -14.37
C LYS A 207 23.24 -6.23 -14.48
N SER A 208 23.27 -6.96 -13.36
CA SER A 208 23.12 -8.42 -13.40
C SER A 208 21.65 -8.84 -13.43
N GLY A 209 20.77 -8.06 -12.80
CA GLY A 209 19.36 -8.41 -12.59
C GLY A 209 19.21 -9.75 -11.89
N GLU A 210 20.18 -10.15 -11.06
CA GLU A 210 20.18 -11.42 -10.34
C GLU A 210 19.33 -11.32 -9.07
N ILE A 211 18.76 -12.47 -8.67
CA ILE A 211 18.02 -12.57 -7.41
C ILE A 211 19.02 -12.49 -6.25
N ILE A 212 18.83 -11.50 -5.38
CA ILE A 212 19.48 -11.38 -4.08
C ILE A 212 18.85 -12.42 -3.15
N ASN A 213 19.65 -13.33 -2.59
CA ASN A 213 19.19 -14.35 -1.63
C ASN A 213 18.64 -13.72 -0.34
N LYS A 214 17.88 -14.50 0.45
CA LYS A 214 17.28 -14.08 1.72
C LYS A 214 18.25 -13.29 2.62
N GLU A 215 19.46 -13.79 2.81
CA GLU A 215 20.46 -13.18 3.70
C GLU A 215 20.94 -11.81 3.18
N GLY A 216 21.17 -11.69 1.87
CA GLY A 216 21.51 -10.41 1.23
C GLY A 216 20.35 -9.43 1.20
N ALA A 217 19.14 -9.92 0.94
CA ALA A 217 17.91 -9.13 0.92
C ALA A 217 17.59 -8.57 2.32
N GLN A 218 17.81 -9.37 3.37
CA GLN A 218 17.66 -8.94 4.77
C GLN A 218 18.71 -7.89 5.16
N ALA A 219 19.95 -8.06 4.71
CA ALA A 219 21.03 -7.09 4.96
C ALA A 219 20.85 -5.77 4.17
N ALA A 220 20.05 -5.76 3.11
CA ALA A 220 19.73 -4.59 2.29
C ALA A 220 18.59 -3.72 2.86
N LEU A 221 17.89 -4.19 3.89
CA LEU A 221 16.75 -3.50 4.54
C LEU A 221 17.19 -2.50 5.63
N GLY A 222 16.21 -1.89 6.29
CA GLY A 222 16.32 -0.81 7.26
C GLY A 222 16.45 0.57 6.63
N THR A 223 16.69 1.59 7.45
CA THR A 223 16.85 3.00 7.04
C THR A 223 18.32 3.42 6.97
N THR A 224 18.58 4.62 6.45
CA THR A 224 19.87 5.32 6.50
C THR A 224 19.65 6.82 6.65
N THR A 225 20.45 7.48 7.50
CA THR A 225 20.35 8.93 7.70
C THR A 225 20.99 9.69 6.54
N THR A 226 20.30 10.72 6.04
CA THR A 226 20.80 11.71 5.08
C THR A 226 20.61 13.12 5.63
N LYS A 227 21.14 14.15 4.95
CA LYS A 227 21.00 15.56 5.36
C LYS A 227 20.15 16.38 4.39
N SER A 228 19.14 17.05 4.92
CA SER A 228 18.39 18.11 4.24
C SER A 228 18.68 19.45 4.92
N GLY A 229 19.61 20.22 4.34
CA GLY A 229 20.16 21.42 4.98
C GLY A 229 20.83 21.10 6.32
N ASN A 230 20.25 21.62 7.41
CA ASN A 230 20.73 21.39 8.78
C ASN A 230 20.02 20.24 9.52
N MET A 231 19.02 19.60 8.90
CA MET A 231 18.28 18.50 9.51
C MET A 231 18.81 17.16 9.00
N ASP A 232 19.04 16.24 9.95
CA ASP A 232 19.23 14.82 9.68
C ASP A 232 17.86 14.18 9.47
N ILE A 233 17.69 13.44 8.37
CA ILE A 233 16.44 12.76 8.00
C ILE A 233 16.78 11.30 7.73
N ASP A 234 16.11 10.37 8.39
CA ASP A 234 16.21 8.95 8.06
C ASP A 234 15.36 8.65 6.82
N ILE A 235 15.97 8.02 5.83
CA ILE A 235 15.34 7.58 4.58
C ILE A 235 15.48 6.07 4.41
N GLU A 236 14.59 5.51 3.61
CA GLU A 236 14.53 4.08 3.34
C GLU A 236 15.71 3.60 2.48
N LYS A 237 16.33 2.47 2.85
CA LYS A 237 17.40 1.88 2.00
C LYS A 237 16.80 1.25 0.75
N ASN A 238 17.55 1.35 -0.35
CA ASN A 238 17.32 0.68 -1.63
C ASN A 238 15.84 0.78 -2.11
N PRO A 239 15.22 1.97 -2.13
CA PRO A 239 13.76 2.10 -2.21
C PRO A 239 13.13 1.51 -3.48
N ASN A 240 13.90 1.40 -4.58
CA ASN A 240 13.45 0.86 -5.87
C ASN A 240 13.59 -0.67 -5.98
N THR A 241 14.29 -1.32 -5.05
CA THR A 241 14.41 -2.79 -5.00
C THR A 241 13.04 -3.43 -4.71
N LEU A 242 12.79 -4.59 -5.31
CA LEU A 242 11.60 -5.40 -5.04
C LEU A 242 11.97 -6.55 -4.10
N TRP A 243 11.35 -6.61 -2.93
CA TRP A 243 11.45 -7.73 -1.99
C TRP A 243 10.23 -8.65 -2.15
N LEU A 244 10.46 -9.96 -2.08
CA LEU A 244 9.42 -10.99 -2.13
C LEU A 244 9.23 -11.59 -0.74
N PHE A 245 8.03 -11.43 -0.20
CA PHE A 245 7.57 -12.01 1.06
C PHE A 245 6.52 -13.09 0.80
N GLU A 246 6.56 -14.14 1.59
CA GLU A 246 5.62 -15.27 1.57
C GLU A 246 4.84 -15.32 2.89
N LYS A 247 3.51 -15.44 2.83
CA LYS A 247 2.65 -15.58 4.01
C LYS A 247 2.93 -16.94 4.67
N ASN A 248 3.32 -16.91 5.94
CA ASN A 248 3.59 -18.09 6.73
C ASN A 248 2.30 -18.92 6.93
N ASP A 249 2.43 -20.25 6.85
CA ASP A 249 1.38 -21.21 7.22
C ASP A 249 1.26 -21.27 8.74
N GLU A 250 0.12 -20.86 9.26
CA GLU A 250 -0.17 -20.82 10.71
C GLU A 250 -0.27 -22.22 11.34
N SER A 251 -0.46 -23.28 10.55
CA SER A 251 -0.44 -24.67 11.03
C SER A 251 0.97 -25.19 11.32
N ALA A 252 2.03 -24.45 10.96
CA ALA A 252 3.43 -24.81 11.22
C ALA A 252 3.96 -24.31 12.60
N ALA A 253 3.08 -23.85 13.50
CA ALA A 253 3.42 -23.17 14.75
C ALA A 253 3.17 -23.98 16.06
N GLU A 254 2.88 -25.28 15.97
CA GLU A 254 2.73 -26.21 17.12
C GLU A 254 4.00 -27.03 17.43
#